data_AF-A0A3E3DXP4-F1
#
_entry.id   AF-A0A3E3DXP4-F1
#
_cell.length_a   1.000
_cell.length_b   1.000
_cell.length_c   1.000
_cell.angle_alpha   90.00
_cell.angle_beta   90.00
_cell.angle_gamma   90.00
#
_symmetry.space_group_name_H-M   'P 1'
#
loop_
_entity.id
_entity.type
_entity.pdbx_description
1 polymer ?
#
loop_
_entity_poly.entity_id
_entity_poly.type
_entity_poly.pdbx_seq_one_letter_code
_entity_poly.pdbx_strand_id
1 'polypeptide(L)'
;MNRNSVSGDIIDLNLRQLGGKVSQFNSQMHLVEFDISEDCVVSYIFTITNQDKFYLQRIKPYPLSEEKYSNVQQIVEFIKKDIDKFKNATNSKNFNKFIEIAQSSIYIAQYMEDLFLNYNVDREMMDNIEIGIKEIMEVIKMHNCKDAYKPIKIEEEK
;
A
#
# COMPACT_ATOMS: atom_id res chain seq x y z
N MET A 1 -18.15 -20.01 18.71
CA MET A 1 -17.51 -19.21 17.65
C MET A 1 -16.20 -18.65 18.20
N ASN A 2 -15.13 -18.64 17.41
CA ASN A 2 -13.83 -18.14 17.84
C ASN A 2 -13.85 -16.60 17.79
N ARG A 3 -13.29 -15.88 18.78
CA ARG A 3 -13.27 -14.40 18.75
C ARG A 3 -12.61 -13.84 17.50
N ASN A 4 -11.54 -14.49 17.03
CA ASN A 4 -10.85 -14.09 15.80
C ASN A 4 -11.76 -14.22 14.56
N SER A 5 -12.68 -15.19 14.54
CA SER A 5 -13.62 -15.33 13.41
C SER A 5 -14.63 -14.18 13.41
N VAL A 6 -15.12 -13.77 14.58
CA VAL A 6 -16.07 -12.65 14.70
C VAL A 6 -15.44 -11.34 14.24
N SER A 7 -14.22 -11.03 14.69
CA SER A 7 -13.49 -9.83 14.24
C SER A 7 -13.27 -9.83 12.72
N GLY A 8 -12.92 -10.98 12.14
CA GLY A 8 -12.78 -11.12 10.69
C GLY A 8 -14.08 -10.92 9.93
N ASP A 9 -15.16 -11.55 10.36
CA ASP A 9 -16.47 -11.43 9.71
C ASP A 9 -16.97 -9.97 9.71
N ILE A 10 -16.68 -9.21 10.78
CA ILE A 10 -17.01 -7.78 10.85
C ILE A 10 -16.19 -6.97 9.84
N ILE A 11 -14.87 -7.21 9.76
CA ILE A 11 -14.01 -6.53 8.77
C ILE A 11 -14.52 -6.84 7.37
N ASP A 12 -14.72 -8.11 7.05
CA ASP A 12 -15.20 -8.57 5.75
C ASP A 12 -16.51 -7.90 5.34
N LEU A 13 -17.48 -7.81 6.26
CA LEU A 13 -18.76 -7.17 5.99
C LEU A 13 -18.58 -5.68 5.63
N ASN A 14 -17.78 -4.95 6.41
CA ASN A 14 -17.51 -3.54 6.15
C ASN A 14 -16.81 -3.35 4.79
N LEU A 15 -15.81 -4.18 4.49
CA LEU A 15 -15.07 -4.09 3.23
C LEU A 15 -15.94 -4.44 2.01
N ARG A 16 -16.86 -5.41 2.13
CA ARG A 16 -17.85 -5.69 1.09
C ARG A 16 -18.80 -4.51 0.87
N GLN A 17 -19.23 -3.83 1.94
CA GLN A 17 -20.05 -2.62 1.84
C GLN A 17 -19.33 -1.45 1.15
N LEU A 18 -18.00 -1.39 1.27
CA LEU A 18 -17.16 -0.45 0.52
C LEU A 18 -16.94 -0.84 -0.96
N GLY A 19 -17.51 -1.96 -1.41
CA GLY A 19 -17.37 -2.48 -2.78
C GLY A 19 -16.21 -3.49 -2.96
N GLY A 20 -15.61 -3.96 -1.86
CA GLY A 20 -14.49 -4.90 -1.89
C GLY A 20 -14.94 -6.34 -2.14
N LYS A 21 -14.17 -7.06 -2.97
CA LYS A 21 -14.30 -8.50 -3.19
C LYS A 21 -13.41 -9.22 -2.18
N VAL A 22 -14.02 -9.86 -1.19
CA VAL A 22 -13.30 -10.51 -0.08
C VAL A 22 -13.21 -12.02 -0.29
N SER A 23 -11.99 -12.55 -0.24
CA SER A 23 -11.65 -13.98 -0.29
C SER A 23 -10.92 -14.39 1.00
N GLN A 24 -11.42 -15.41 1.68
CA GLN A 24 -10.87 -15.88 2.95
C GLN A 24 -10.00 -17.14 2.75
N PHE A 25 -8.84 -17.16 3.40
CA PHE A 25 -7.92 -18.29 3.44
C PHE A 25 -7.65 -18.71 4.90
N ASN A 26 -7.92 -19.98 5.23
CA ASN A 26 -7.65 -20.58 6.55
C ASN A 26 -8.17 -19.79 7.77
N SER A 27 -9.34 -19.15 7.68
CA SER A 27 -10.04 -18.36 8.71
C SER A 27 -9.32 -17.12 9.27
N GLN A 28 -7.98 -17.05 9.19
CA GLN A 28 -7.16 -16.00 9.76
C GLN A 28 -6.65 -15.00 8.72
N MET A 29 -6.54 -15.42 7.45
CA MET A 29 -6.02 -14.58 6.37
C MET A 29 -7.15 -14.23 5.40
N HIS A 30 -7.18 -12.97 4.99
CA HIS A 30 -8.22 -12.42 4.15
C HIS A 30 -7.59 -11.56 3.06
N LEU A 31 -7.94 -11.83 1.81
CA LEU A 31 -7.62 -11.01 0.66
C LEU A 31 -8.84 -10.18 0.31
N VAL A 32 -8.65 -8.88 0.12
CA VAL A 32 -9.69 -7.98 -0.41
C VAL A 32 -9.17 -7.27 -1.64
N GLU A 33 -9.98 -7.23 -2.70
CA GLU A 33 -9.68 -6.48 -3.93
C GLU A 33 -10.76 -5.44 -4.20
N PHE A 34 -10.34 -4.24 -4.62
CA PHE A 34 -11.19 -3.15 -5.06
C PHE A 34 -10.83 -2.79 -6.50
N ASP A 35 -11.80 -2.87 -7.40
CA ASP A 35 -11.66 -2.37 -8.77
C ASP A 35 -11.88 -0.85 -8.74
N ILE A 36 -10.81 -0.07 -8.87
CA ILE A 36 -10.86 1.40 -8.79
C ILE A 36 -11.14 2.02 -10.15
N SER A 37 -10.50 1.47 -11.19
CA SER A 37 -10.72 1.82 -12.60
C SER A 37 -10.39 0.61 -13.47
N GLU A 38 -10.58 0.72 -14.79
CA GLU A 38 -10.28 -0.34 -15.76
C GLU A 38 -8.83 -0.87 -15.63
N ASP A 39 -7.88 0.01 -15.34
CA ASP A 39 -6.45 -0.31 -15.24
C ASP A 39 -5.91 -0.33 -13.81
N CYS A 40 -6.77 -0.18 -12.78
CA CYS A 40 -6.32 -0.08 -11.40
C CYS A 40 -7.14 -0.96 -10.44
N VAL A 41 -6.46 -1.98 -9.92
CA VAL A 41 -6.94 -2.79 -8.79
C VAL A 41 -6.08 -2.48 -7.57
N VAL A 42 -6.74 -2.16 -6.46
CA VAL A 42 -6.08 -2.02 -5.16
C VAL A 42 -6.46 -3.24 -4.33
N SER A 43 -5.45 -3.93 -3.80
CA SER A 43 -5.68 -5.16 -3.02
C SER A 43 -4.91 -5.18 -1.73
N TYR A 44 -5.48 -5.81 -0.73
CA TYR A 44 -4.90 -5.95 0.59
C TYR A 44 -5.00 -7.38 1.09
N ILE A 45 -3.97 -7.82 1.80
CA ILE A 45 -4.05 -8.99 2.65
C ILE A 45 -4.08 -8.51 4.10
N PHE A 46 -5.03 -9.01 4.89
CA PHE A 46 -4.96 -8.87 6.33
C PHE A 46 -5.03 -10.20 7.06
N THR A 47 -4.25 -10.28 8.14
CA THR A 47 -4.19 -11.45 9.01
C THR A 47 -4.62 -11.09 10.42
N ILE A 48 -5.43 -11.96 11.01
CA ILE A 48 -5.93 -11.84 12.39
C ILE A 48 -5.13 -12.80 13.27
N THR A 49 -4.35 -12.24 14.18
CA THR A 49 -3.59 -13.05 15.13
C THR A 49 -4.31 -13.16 16.47
N ASN A 50 -3.77 -14.00 17.37
CA ASN A 50 -4.27 -14.10 18.73
C ASN A 50 -4.18 -12.74 19.43
N GLN A 51 -5.23 -12.37 20.18
CA GLN A 51 -5.40 -11.07 20.86
C GLN A 51 -5.88 -9.90 19.99
N ASP A 52 -6.61 -10.16 18.89
CA ASP A 52 -7.17 -9.11 18.02
C ASP A 52 -6.11 -8.11 17.53
N LYS A 53 -4.90 -8.61 17.28
CA LYS A 53 -3.87 -7.86 16.56
C LYS A 53 -3.97 -8.19 15.09
N PHE A 54 -4.09 -7.14 14.30
CA PHE A 54 -4.29 -7.26 12.88
C PHE A 54 -3.06 -6.74 12.13
N TYR A 55 -2.71 -7.48 11.11
CA TYR A 55 -1.61 -7.15 10.21
C TYR A 55 -2.21 -6.89 8.85
N LEU A 56 -1.96 -5.73 8.27
CA LEU A 56 -2.46 -5.33 6.97
C LEU A 56 -1.30 -5.04 6.03
N GLN A 57 -1.35 -5.58 4.83
CA GLN A 57 -0.41 -5.30 3.76
C GLN A 57 -1.19 -4.94 2.50
N ARG A 58 -0.82 -3.85 1.83
CA ARG A 58 -1.27 -3.60 0.46
C ARG A 58 -0.41 -4.44 -0.47
N ILE A 59 -1.03 -5.12 -1.43
CA ILE A 59 -0.35 -5.99 -2.40
C ILE A 59 -0.31 -5.34 -3.79
N LYS A 60 -1.44 -4.81 -4.26
CA LYS A 60 -1.56 -4.09 -5.54
C LYS A 60 -1.99 -2.65 -5.30
N PRO A 61 -1.64 -1.70 -6.20
CA PRO A 61 -0.85 -1.87 -7.43
C PRO A 61 0.67 -2.00 -7.20
N TYR A 62 1.12 -1.68 -5.99
CA TYR A 62 2.46 -1.92 -5.48
C TYR A 62 2.37 -2.20 -3.97
N PRO A 63 3.31 -2.96 -3.40
CA PRO A 63 3.27 -3.34 -2.01
C PRO A 63 3.50 -2.12 -1.11
N LEU A 64 2.75 -2.06 -0.02
CA LEU A 64 3.03 -1.17 1.10
C LEU A 64 3.35 -2.02 2.32
N SER A 65 4.38 -1.61 3.06
CA SER A 65 4.84 -2.29 4.27
C SER A 65 3.70 -2.56 5.24
N GLU A 66 3.85 -3.65 5.96
CA GLU A 66 2.88 -4.13 6.93
C GLU A 66 2.61 -3.13 8.06
N GLU A 67 1.34 -2.76 8.22
CA GLU A 67 0.88 -1.96 9.36
C GLU A 67 0.16 -2.83 10.40
N LYS A 68 0.37 -2.51 11.67
CA LYS A 68 -0.26 -3.19 12.81
C LYS A 68 -1.40 -2.36 13.35
N TYR A 69 -2.56 -2.97 13.51
CA TYR A 69 -3.73 -2.35 14.10
C TYR A 69 -4.22 -3.10 15.33
N SER A 70 -4.83 -2.35 16.24
CA SER A 70 -5.32 -2.87 17.53
C SER A 70 -6.84 -3.08 17.56
N ASN A 71 -7.56 -2.71 16.50
CA ASN A 71 -8.99 -2.93 16.38
C ASN A 71 -9.47 -2.94 14.92
N VAL A 72 -10.69 -3.45 14.73
CA VAL A 72 -11.41 -3.55 13.45
C VAL A 72 -11.58 -2.17 12.80
N GLN A 73 -11.98 -1.13 13.56
CA GLN A 73 -12.28 0.18 12.99
C GLN A 73 -11.08 0.79 12.29
N GLN A 74 -9.88 0.68 12.90
CA GLN A 74 -8.65 1.25 12.34
C GLN A 74 -8.31 0.68 10.95
N ILE A 75 -8.47 -0.63 10.75
CA ILE A 75 -8.21 -1.27 9.45
C ILE A 75 -9.20 -0.80 8.41
N VAL A 76 -10.49 -0.81 8.76
CA VAL A 76 -11.56 -0.40 7.84
C VAL A 76 -11.39 1.07 7.45
N GLU A 77 -11.08 1.94 8.41
CA GLU A 77 -10.82 3.36 8.15
C GLU A 77 -9.57 3.58 7.30
N PHE A 78 -8.49 2.84 7.56
CA PHE A 78 -7.29 2.91 6.73
C PHE A 78 -7.61 2.54 5.28
N ILE A 79 -8.21 1.36 5.07
CA ILE A 79 -8.55 0.87 3.73
C ILE A 79 -9.50 1.85 3.05
N LYS A 80 -10.55 2.35 3.74
CA LYS A 80 -11.46 3.35 3.18
C LYS A 80 -10.70 4.59 2.69
N LYS A 81 -9.89 5.21 3.56
CA LYS A 81 -9.12 6.42 3.23
C LYS A 81 -8.14 6.17 2.08
N ASP A 82 -7.51 5.00 2.03
CA ASP A 82 -6.57 4.66 0.98
C ASP A 82 -7.28 4.41 -0.36
N ILE A 83 -8.43 3.72 -0.36
CA ILE A 83 -9.29 3.57 -1.53
C ILE A 83 -9.77 4.92 -2.06
N ASP A 84 -10.18 5.84 -1.18
CA ASP A 84 -10.62 7.18 -1.60
C ASP A 84 -9.48 7.98 -2.24
N LYS A 85 -8.25 7.85 -1.73
CA LYS A 85 -7.05 8.43 -2.35
C LYS A 85 -6.80 7.86 -3.74
N PHE A 86 -6.91 6.54 -3.93
CA PHE A 86 -6.74 5.91 -5.24
C PHE A 86 -7.83 6.32 -6.22
N LYS A 87 -9.11 6.31 -5.81
CA LYS A 87 -10.24 6.78 -6.62
C LYS A 87 -10.06 8.22 -7.08
N ASN A 88 -9.52 9.09 -6.23
CA ASN A 88 -9.20 10.45 -6.63
C ASN A 88 -7.97 10.49 -7.57
N ALA A 89 -6.91 9.75 -7.24
CA ALA A 89 -5.66 9.77 -7.98
C ALA A 89 -5.82 9.27 -9.42
N THR A 90 -6.72 8.30 -9.68
CA THR A 90 -7.02 7.81 -11.03
C THR A 90 -7.58 8.88 -11.97
N ASN A 91 -8.10 10.00 -11.45
CA ASN A 91 -8.54 11.14 -12.28
C ASN A 91 -7.36 11.97 -12.81
N SER A 92 -6.15 11.72 -12.33
CA SER A 92 -4.94 12.41 -12.80
C SER A 92 -4.40 11.77 -14.08
N LYS A 93 -4.04 12.61 -15.06
CA LYS A 93 -3.30 12.18 -16.26
C LYS A 93 -1.93 11.55 -15.94
N ASN A 94 -1.39 11.81 -14.75
CA ASN A 94 -0.10 11.30 -14.30
C ASN A 94 -0.21 10.01 -13.46
N PHE A 95 -1.42 9.46 -13.29
CA PHE A 95 -1.64 8.30 -12.41
C PHE A 95 -0.82 7.08 -12.82
N ASN A 96 -0.90 6.68 -14.10
CA ASN A 96 -0.13 5.53 -14.59
C ASN A 96 1.37 5.75 -14.42
N LYS A 97 1.85 6.99 -14.63
CA LYS A 97 3.26 7.33 -14.42
C LYS A 97 3.68 7.17 -12.96
N PHE A 98 2.82 7.57 -12.04
CA PHE A 98 3.03 7.35 -10.61
C PHE A 98 3.14 5.85 -10.27
N ILE A 99 2.24 5.01 -10.81
CA ILE A 99 2.29 3.56 -10.58
C ILE A 99 3.59 2.96 -11.12
N GLU A 100 4.02 3.32 -12.33
CA GLU A 100 5.30 2.87 -12.91
C GLU A 100 6.49 3.24 -12.01
N ILE A 101 6.53 4.48 -11.51
CA ILE A 101 7.61 4.95 -10.63
C ILE A 101 7.59 4.17 -9.30
N ALA A 102 6.41 3.99 -8.70
CA ALA A 102 6.26 3.24 -7.44
C ALA A 102 6.66 1.76 -7.58
N GLN A 103 6.37 1.14 -8.73
CA GLN A 103 6.83 -0.22 -9.01
C GLN A 103 8.34 -0.27 -9.25
N SER A 104 8.91 0.75 -9.89
CA SER A 104 10.36 0.82 -10.15
C SER A 104 11.18 0.81 -8.87
N SER A 105 10.70 1.40 -7.77
CA SER A 105 11.40 1.34 -6.48
C SER A 105 11.51 -0.09 -5.92
N ILE A 106 10.57 -0.97 -6.25
CA ILE A 106 10.62 -2.39 -5.87
C ILE A 106 11.73 -3.09 -6.65
N TYR A 107 11.79 -2.86 -7.97
CA TYR A 107 12.83 -3.45 -8.82
C TYR A 107 14.22 -2.97 -8.42
N ILE A 108 14.37 -1.71 -8.00
CA ILE A 108 15.64 -1.21 -7.45
C ILE A 108 16.07 -2.06 -6.25
N ALA A 109 15.20 -2.30 -5.27
CA ALA A 109 15.53 -3.12 -4.11
C ALA A 109 15.90 -4.56 -4.51
N GLN A 110 15.13 -5.18 -5.42
CA GLN A 110 15.38 -6.55 -5.88
C GLN A 110 16.71 -6.68 -6.64
N TYR A 111 17.01 -5.76 -7.55
CA TYR A 111 18.26 -5.77 -8.30
C TYR A 111 19.46 -5.44 -7.44
N MET A 112 19.32 -4.55 -6.46
CA MET A 112 20.38 -4.29 -5.48
C MET A 112 20.67 -5.53 -4.64
N GLU A 113 19.63 -6.24 -4.16
CA GLU A 113 19.80 -7.45 -3.37
C GLU A 113 20.47 -8.57 -4.18
N ASP A 114 19.98 -8.83 -5.40
CA ASP A 114 20.57 -9.82 -6.30
C ASP A 114 22.04 -9.53 -6.59
N LEU A 115 22.37 -8.27 -6.89
CA LEU A 115 23.74 -7.87 -7.16
C LEU A 115 24.64 -8.02 -5.93
N PHE A 116 24.20 -7.50 -4.78
CA PHE A 116 25.05 -7.42 -3.58
C PHE A 116 25.23 -8.76 -2.87
N LEU A 117 24.21 -9.63 -2.89
CA LEU A 117 24.29 -10.93 -2.22
C LEU A 117 24.98 -12.01 -3.08
N ASN A 118 25.02 -11.83 -4.41
CA ASN A 118 25.59 -12.83 -5.31
C ASN A 118 26.95 -12.44 -5.91
N TYR A 119 27.35 -11.16 -5.85
CA TYR A 119 28.60 -10.68 -6.47
C TYR A 119 29.41 -9.81 -5.52
N ASN A 120 30.73 -9.80 -5.72
CA ASN A 120 31.62 -8.87 -5.02
C ASN A 120 31.58 -7.51 -5.74
N VAL A 121 30.67 -6.64 -5.30
CA VAL A 121 30.43 -5.31 -5.88
C VAL A 121 31.51 -4.33 -5.43
N ASP A 122 32.02 -3.52 -6.35
CA ASP A 122 32.96 -2.46 -6.00
C ASP A 122 32.29 -1.33 -5.20
N ARG A 123 33.10 -0.62 -4.41
CA ARG A 123 32.58 0.47 -3.57
C ARG A 123 32.07 1.64 -4.41
N GLU A 124 32.74 1.95 -5.52
CA GLU A 124 32.40 3.09 -6.38
C GLU A 124 30.99 2.94 -6.96
N MET A 125 30.60 1.75 -7.40
CA MET A 125 29.25 1.45 -7.86
C MET A 125 28.23 1.65 -6.74
N MET A 126 28.53 1.19 -5.52
CA MET A 126 27.63 1.38 -4.38
C MET A 126 27.44 2.86 -4.03
N ASP A 127 28.52 3.64 -4.07
CA ASP A 127 28.48 5.09 -3.84
C ASP A 127 27.63 5.79 -4.91
N ASN A 128 27.77 5.40 -6.19
CA ASN A 128 26.97 5.94 -7.29
C ASN A 128 25.47 5.65 -7.15
N ILE A 129 25.11 4.43 -6.70
CA ILE A 129 23.71 4.07 -6.42
C ILE A 129 23.17 4.92 -5.27
N GLU A 130 23.95 5.11 -4.20
CA GLU A 130 23.56 5.95 -3.06
C GLU A 130 23.29 7.40 -3.49
N ILE A 131 24.16 7.97 -4.33
CA ILE A 131 23.99 9.33 -4.87
C ILE A 131 22.68 9.44 -5.66
N GLY A 132 22.44 8.52 -6.60
CA GLY A 132 21.21 8.55 -7.40
C GLY A 132 19.93 8.43 -6.56
N ILE A 133 19.93 7.58 -5.53
CA ILE A 133 18.79 7.47 -4.61
C ILE A 133 18.58 8.77 -3.82
N LYS A 134 19.66 9.40 -3.34
CA LYS A 134 19.59 10.68 -2.63
C LYS A 134 19.00 11.79 -3.50
N GLU A 135 19.43 11.90 -4.76
CA GLU A 135 18.89 12.88 -5.71
C GLU A 135 17.38 12.70 -5.92
N ILE A 136 16.92 11.46 -6.11
CA ILE A 136 15.47 11.16 -6.22
C ILE A 136 14.72 11.61 -4.96
N MET A 137 15.25 11.29 -3.77
CA MET A 137 14.63 11.67 -2.50
C MET A 137 14.57 13.18 -2.31
N GLU A 138 15.61 13.91 -2.70
CA GLU A 138 15.66 15.37 -2.64
C GLU A 138 14.63 16.01 -3.56
N VAL A 139 14.53 15.54 -4.81
CA VAL A 139 13.50 16.00 -5.76
C VAL A 139 12.11 15.81 -5.18
N ILE A 140 11.80 14.63 -4.61
CA ILE A 140 10.51 14.37 -3.98
C ILE A 140 10.27 15.32 -2.80
N LYS A 141 11.27 15.51 -1.91
CA LYS A 141 11.13 16.39 -0.73
C LYS A 141 10.87 17.84 -1.12
N MET A 142 11.61 18.37 -2.10
CA MET A 142 11.44 19.75 -2.59
C MET A 142 10.01 19.99 -3.09
N HIS A 143 9.43 19.00 -3.76
CA HIS A 143 8.08 19.07 -4.32
C HIS A 143 6.99 18.64 -3.33
N ASN A 144 7.32 17.99 -2.22
CA ASN A 144 6.37 17.62 -1.17
C ASN A 144 6.23 18.68 -0.06
N CYS A 145 6.86 19.86 -0.22
CA CYS A 145 6.58 21.01 0.62
C CYS A 145 5.10 21.39 0.47
N LYS A 146 4.38 21.54 1.60
CA LYS A 146 2.93 21.82 1.65
C LYS A 146 2.49 23.04 0.84
N ASP A 147 3.42 23.88 0.42
CA ASP A 147 3.22 25.10 -0.37
C ASP A 147 3.33 24.86 -1.89
N ALA A 148 3.90 23.74 -2.35
CA ALA A 148 4.14 23.46 -3.76
C ALA A 148 2.89 22.90 -4.48
N TYR A 149 2.05 22.15 -3.78
CA TYR A 149 0.84 21.54 -4.34
C TYR A 149 -0.33 21.58 -3.37
N LYS A 150 -1.53 21.84 -3.88
CA LYS A 150 -2.75 21.81 -3.05
C LYS A 150 -3.02 20.37 -2.59
N PRO A 151 -3.26 20.14 -1.28
CA PRO A 151 -3.62 18.82 -0.78
C PRO A 151 -4.92 18.33 -1.44
N ILE A 152 -5.00 17.03 -1.67
CA ILE A 152 -6.24 16.38 -2.10
C ILE A 152 -7.27 16.60 -1.01
N LYS A 153 -8.33 17.36 -1.32
CA LYS A 153 -9.51 17.45 -0.44
C LYS A 153 -10.27 16.14 -0.59
N ILE A 154 -10.16 15.28 0.42
CA ILE A 154 -11.08 14.16 0.58
C ILE A 154 -12.33 14.80 1.19
N GLU A 155 -13.46 14.81 0.48
CA GLU A 155 -14.71 15.30 1.04
C GLU A 155 -15.09 14.41 2.23
N GLU A 156 -15.02 14.96 3.44
CA GLU A 156 -15.61 14.32 4.61
C GLU A 156 -17.13 14.41 4.43
N GLU A 157 -17.76 13.30 4.07
CA GLU A 157 -19.22 13.20 4.05
C GLU A 157 -19.77 13.57 5.44
N LYS A 158 -20.67 14.55 5.47
CA LYS A 158 -21.35 15.09 6.66
C LYS A 158 -22.39 14.13 7.24
#